data_AF-A0A3M9XDE2-F1
#
_entry.id   AF-A0A3M9XDE2-F1
#
_cell.length_a   1.000
_cell.length_b   1.000
_cell.length_c   1.000
_cell.angle_alpha   90.00
_cell.angle_beta   90.00
_cell.angle_gamma   90.00
#
_symmetry.space_group_name_H-M   'P 1'
#
loop_
_entity.id
_entity.type
_entity.pdbx_description
1 polymer ?
#
loop_
_entity_poly.entity_id
_entity_poly.type
_entity_poly.pdbx_seq_one_letter_code
_entity_poly.pdbx_strand_id
1 'polypeptide(L)'
;MLKAALGCVNGSSLFAVVLATSGGRCYEDRRRRKRRRYCGVDGFGEQLAMPGFLRAVLSTVVLVTTGFAPRAAFAITTDDLYQSRTIVTGQGEVNRRIGFRACLDRVLVRVSGDQRLLEKPEMAALRDKAGDFVHTFRYHDRLEGIPIHDEQGTHDRPHDLTCLYKAATVDKLLAQLGSKPWLGERPTLAVFLTAEQGARHFALSAEEERGKTMRESFANATDPLLMHVVFPKAAQLAELGEKGLRTDDMARLDLLAKQAGGAQALAGSIKWSDKELGWIADWRLADHGKTYRWQVRGVSFDEAFRVAIGGAAQILSGNGQP
;
A
#
# COMPACT_ATOMS: atom_id res chain seq x y z
N MET A 1 29.76 -20.25 -60.40
CA MET A 1 28.37 -20.09 -60.87
C MET A 1 27.74 -18.91 -60.11
N LEU A 2 27.54 -17.79 -60.83
CA LEU A 2 26.37 -16.89 -60.83
C LEU A 2 25.66 -16.64 -59.47
N LYS A 3 25.37 -15.42 -59.00
CA LYS A 3 25.36 -14.09 -59.62
C LYS A 3 25.18 -13.06 -58.48
N ALA A 4 25.88 -11.93 -58.58
CA ALA A 4 25.69 -10.74 -57.76
C ALA A 4 24.56 -9.84 -58.30
N ALA A 5 23.97 -9.01 -57.43
CA ALA A 5 23.34 -7.70 -57.68
C ALA A 5 23.14 -7.05 -56.29
N LEU A 6 23.77 -5.96 -55.84
CA LEU A 6 24.36 -4.73 -56.41
C LEU A 6 23.34 -3.65 -56.81
N GLY A 7 23.46 -2.48 -56.15
CA GLY A 7 22.90 -1.16 -56.51
C GLY A 7 21.74 -0.69 -55.61
N CYS A 8 21.63 0.54 -55.10
CA CYS A 8 22.31 1.86 -55.26
C CYS A 8 22.00 2.66 -53.96
N VAL A 9 22.83 3.49 -53.31
CA VAL A 9 23.64 4.68 -53.68
C VAL A 9 22.82 5.99 -53.89
N ASN A 10 23.21 7.01 -53.10
CA ASN A 10 22.92 8.47 -53.14
C ASN A 10 21.56 8.96 -52.62
N GLY A 11 21.41 10.09 -51.91
CA GLY A 11 22.34 11.15 -51.49
C GLY A 11 21.57 12.37 -50.93
N SER A 12 22.20 13.05 -49.96
CA SER A 12 22.20 14.49 -49.65
C SER A 12 20.93 15.37 -49.56
N SER A 13 20.83 16.03 -48.39
CA SER A 13 20.52 17.46 -48.14
C SER A 13 19.14 18.05 -48.50
N LEU A 14 18.45 18.64 -47.52
CA LEU A 14 18.41 20.11 -47.27
C LEU A 14 17.34 20.53 -46.25
N PHE A 15 17.66 21.65 -45.60
CA PHE A 15 16.89 22.53 -44.72
C PHE A 15 15.40 22.73 -45.03
N ALA A 16 14.58 22.89 -43.99
CA ALA A 16 13.54 23.93 -43.94
C ALA A 16 13.16 24.27 -42.49
N VAL A 17 13.61 25.45 -42.05
CA VAL A 17 13.05 26.22 -40.94
C VAL A 17 11.74 26.83 -41.41
N VAL A 18 10.65 26.71 -40.64
CA VAL A 18 9.46 27.54 -40.84
C VAL A 18 9.10 28.20 -39.50
N LEU A 19 9.48 29.46 -39.41
CA LEU A 19 8.84 30.49 -38.59
C LEU A 19 7.53 30.88 -39.27
N ALA A 20 6.43 30.97 -38.51
CA ALA A 20 5.26 31.71 -38.93
C ALA A 20 4.77 32.59 -37.77
N THR A 21 5.00 33.88 -37.96
CA THR A 21 4.56 35.01 -37.16
C THR A 21 3.13 35.43 -37.50
N SER A 22 2.45 35.98 -36.48
CA SER A 22 1.54 37.14 -36.51
C SER A 22 0.26 37.12 -37.37
N GLY A 23 -0.86 37.40 -36.72
CA GLY A 23 -2.08 37.89 -37.38
C GLY A 23 -3.25 38.05 -36.43
N GLY A 24 -3.27 39.10 -35.61
CA GLY A 24 -4.45 39.48 -34.83
C GLY A 24 -5.42 40.35 -35.64
N ARG A 25 -6.72 40.23 -35.36
CA ARG A 25 -7.57 41.38 -34.93
C ARG A 25 -9.02 40.98 -34.62
N CYS A 26 -9.46 41.52 -33.48
CA CYS A 26 -10.74 42.12 -33.14
C CYS A 26 -12.05 41.50 -33.67
N TYR A 27 -12.88 41.06 -32.72
CA TYR A 27 -14.33 41.21 -32.81
C TYR A 27 -14.83 41.92 -31.55
N GLU A 28 -15.50 43.04 -31.75
CA GLU A 28 -16.18 43.86 -30.74
C GLU A 28 -17.62 43.99 -31.25
N ASP A 29 -18.64 43.61 -30.49
CA ASP A 29 -19.76 44.51 -30.17
C ASP A 29 -20.77 43.92 -29.15
N ARG A 30 -21.25 44.87 -28.33
CA ARG A 30 -22.35 44.96 -27.37
C ARG A 30 -23.46 43.88 -27.37
N ARG A 31 -23.91 43.51 -26.16
CA ARG A 31 -25.13 44.09 -25.51
C ARG A 31 -25.52 43.40 -24.18
N ARG A 32 -25.81 44.26 -23.18
CA ARG A 32 -26.80 44.14 -22.08
C ARG A 32 -26.54 43.14 -20.93
N ARG A 33 -26.19 43.66 -19.74
CA ARG A 33 -27.06 44.03 -18.58
C ARG A 33 -27.35 42.87 -17.62
N LYS A 34 -26.71 42.89 -16.44
CA LYS A 34 -27.38 43.18 -15.14
C LYS A 34 -26.33 43.35 -14.02
N ARG A 35 -26.21 44.58 -13.53
CA ARG A 35 -25.64 44.91 -12.22
C ARG A 35 -26.72 44.70 -11.16
N ARG A 36 -26.37 44.17 -9.99
CA ARG A 36 -27.00 44.56 -8.72
C ARG A 36 -25.88 45.03 -7.77
N ARG A 37 -25.91 46.33 -7.49
CA ARG A 37 -25.28 46.99 -6.34
C ARG A 37 -26.34 47.10 -5.25
N TYR A 38 -25.95 46.96 -3.99
CA TYR A 38 -26.64 47.61 -2.88
C TYR A 38 -25.62 48.48 -2.15
N CYS A 39 -25.92 49.79 -2.07
CA CYS A 39 -25.29 50.76 -1.20
C CYS A 39 -26.09 50.84 0.11
N GLY A 40 -25.40 51.17 1.20
CA GLY A 40 -25.94 51.30 2.54
C GLY A 40 -26.74 52.58 2.80
N VAL A 41 -27.07 52.76 4.07
CA VAL A 41 -27.61 54.01 4.63
C VAL A 41 -26.98 54.19 6.02
N ASP A 42 -26.26 55.30 6.18
CA ASP A 42 -25.78 55.85 7.45
C ASP A 42 -26.89 56.68 8.13
N GLY A 43 -26.83 56.78 9.46
CA GLY A 43 -27.73 57.62 10.25
C GLY A 43 -27.27 57.86 11.69
N PHE A 44 -26.38 58.85 11.85
CA PHE A 44 -26.23 59.89 12.90
C PHE A 44 -26.69 59.73 14.37
N GLY A 45 -25.80 60.24 15.26
CA GLY A 45 -26.10 60.95 16.53
C GLY A 45 -25.76 60.17 17.81
N GLU A 46 -25.20 60.69 18.90
CA GLU A 46 -24.57 61.95 19.29
C GLU A 46 -23.92 61.67 20.67
N GLN A 47 -22.92 62.47 21.06
CA GLN A 47 -22.11 62.32 22.28
C GLN A 47 -22.90 62.45 23.59
N LEU A 48 -22.46 61.78 24.66
CA LEU A 48 -22.42 62.33 26.03
C LEU A 48 -21.42 61.56 26.90
N ALA A 49 -20.72 62.31 27.75
CA ALA A 49 -19.56 61.92 28.53
C ALA A 49 -19.89 61.25 29.89
N MET A 50 -18.84 60.60 30.44
CA MET A 50 -18.59 59.85 31.69
C MET A 50 -19.21 60.44 33.00
N PRO A 51 -19.13 59.81 34.22
CA PRO A 51 -18.28 58.67 34.66
C PRO A 51 -18.89 57.65 35.67
N GLY A 52 -18.14 56.58 35.96
CA GLY A 52 -18.09 56.05 37.33
C GLY A 52 -18.36 54.56 37.53
N PHE A 53 -17.28 53.87 37.95
CA PHE A 53 -17.24 52.87 39.02
C PHE A 53 -17.61 51.39 38.76
N LEU A 54 -16.70 50.56 39.31
CA LEU A 54 -16.77 49.14 39.65
C LEU A 54 -16.49 48.08 38.57
N ARG A 55 -15.19 47.73 38.50
CA ARG A 55 -14.62 46.38 38.69
C ARG A 55 -15.54 45.18 38.41
N ALA A 56 -15.26 44.48 37.31
CA ALA A 56 -15.20 43.00 37.29
C ALA A 56 -14.40 42.54 36.07
N VAL A 57 -13.11 42.28 36.25
CA VAL A 57 -12.30 41.53 35.27
C VAL A 57 -12.69 40.06 35.44
N LEU A 58 -13.64 39.57 34.64
CA LEU A 58 -13.82 38.13 34.45
C LEU A 58 -12.87 37.68 33.36
N SER A 59 -11.70 37.17 33.77
CA SER A 59 -10.81 36.42 32.90
C SER A 59 -11.49 35.09 32.54
N THR A 60 -12.17 35.03 31.40
CA THR A 60 -12.62 33.77 30.81
C THR A 60 -11.41 33.04 30.23
N VAL A 61 -10.85 32.10 31.01
CA VAL A 61 -9.93 31.08 30.49
C VAL A 61 -10.75 30.16 29.59
N VAL A 62 -10.71 30.42 28.29
CA VAL A 62 -11.20 29.47 27.27
C VAL A 62 -10.19 28.34 27.20
N LEU A 63 -10.46 27.26 27.93
CA LEU A 63 -9.76 25.99 27.79
C LEU A 63 -10.16 25.38 26.44
N VAL A 64 -9.38 25.69 25.40
CA VAL A 64 -9.48 25.00 24.11
C VAL A 64 -8.99 23.57 24.34
N THR A 65 -9.91 22.68 24.70
CA THR A 65 -9.68 21.24 24.63
C THR A 65 -9.58 20.86 23.16
N THR A 66 -8.36 20.84 22.63
CA THR A 66 -8.05 20.18 21.36
C THR A 66 -8.44 18.71 21.53
N GLY A 67 -9.59 18.35 20.95
CA GLY A 67 -10.06 16.98 20.90
C GLY A 67 -9.04 16.13 20.14
N PHE A 68 -8.20 15.42 20.89
CA PHE A 68 -7.48 14.26 20.39
C PHE A 68 -8.55 13.22 20.07
N ALA A 69 -9.08 13.25 18.85
CA ALA A 69 -9.95 12.20 18.38
C ALA A 69 -9.15 10.89 18.47
N PRO A 70 -9.57 9.91 19.29
CA PRO A 70 -8.89 8.64 19.34
C PRO A 70 -8.96 8.04 17.94
N ARG A 71 -7.80 7.92 17.30
CA ARG A 71 -7.64 7.27 16.01
C ARG A 71 -8.16 5.85 16.21
N ALA A 72 -9.18 5.45 15.45
CA ALA A 72 -9.75 4.11 15.55
C ALA A 72 -8.62 3.09 15.41
N ALA A 73 -8.28 2.41 16.50
CA ALA A 73 -7.39 1.27 16.44
C ALA A 73 -8.13 0.18 15.66
N PHE A 74 -7.53 -0.27 14.56
CA PHE A 74 -8.03 -1.45 13.86
C PHE A 74 -7.81 -2.66 14.79
N ALA A 75 -8.83 -2.99 15.57
CA ALA A 75 -8.79 -4.17 16.43
C ALA A 75 -8.95 -5.41 15.54
N ILE A 76 -7.84 -6.08 15.25
CA ILE A 76 -7.86 -7.40 14.61
C ILE A 76 -8.48 -8.36 15.61
N THR A 77 -9.62 -8.96 15.25
CA THR A 77 -10.22 -9.99 16.09
C THR A 77 -9.48 -11.31 15.92
N THR A 78 -9.56 -12.17 16.91
CA THR A 78 -9.05 -13.55 16.79
C THR A 78 -9.70 -14.27 15.60
N ASP A 79 -10.98 -14.03 15.35
CA ASP A 79 -11.69 -14.64 14.22
C ASP A 79 -11.17 -14.17 12.86
N ASP A 80 -10.76 -12.91 12.73
CA ASP A 80 -10.12 -12.39 11.51
C ASP A 80 -8.75 -13.01 11.26
N LEU A 81 -8.03 -13.30 12.35
CA LEU A 81 -6.67 -13.84 12.31
C LEU A 81 -6.64 -15.30 11.85
N TYR A 82 -7.56 -16.13 12.35
CA TYR A 82 -7.62 -17.57 12.06
C TYR A 82 -8.57 -17.94 10.91
N GLN A 83 -8.71 -17.03 9.94
CA GLN A 83 -9.37 -17.31 8.67
C GLN A 83 -8.47 -16.90 7.49
N SER A 84 -8.71 -17.53 6.36
CA SER A 84 -8.09 -17.16 5.09
C SER A 84 -9.09 -17.32 3.94
N ARG A 85 -8.85 -16.59 2.85
CA ARG A 85 -9.69 -16.63 1.65
C ARG A 85 -8.83 -16.94 0.44
N THR A 86 -9.36 -17.68 -0.52
CA THR A 86 -8.77 -17.91 -1.84
C THR A 86 -9.84 -17.94 -2.91
N ILE A 87 -9.44 -17.74 -4.16
CA ILE A 87 -10.33 -17.88 -5.32
C ILE A 87 -10.24 -19.32 -5.80
N VAL A 88 -11.38 -19.93 -6.10
CA VAL A 88 -11.48 -21.23 -6.76
C VAL A 88 -12.45 -21.16 -7.93
N THR A 89 -12.21 -21.98 -8.95
CA THR A 89 -13.12 -22.13 -10.09
C THR A 89 -14.14 -23.20 -9.72
N GLY A 90 -15.35 -22.81 -9.33
CA GLY A 90 -16.42 -23.75 -8.93
C GLY A 90 -16.31 -24.31 -7.51
N GLN A 91 -17.33 -25.09 -7.13
CA GLN A 91 -17.51 -25.63 -5.77
C GLN A 91 -17.24 -27.14 -5.66
N GLY A 92 -16.90 -27.79 -6.78
CA GLY A 92 -16.60 -29.22 -6.84
C GLY A 92 -15.46 -29.62 -5.89
N GLU A 93 -15.46 -30.88 -5.45
CA GLU A 93 -14.50 -31.38 -4.45
C GLU A 93 -13.04 -31.17 -4.87
N VAL A 94 -12.72 -31.39 -6.15
CA VAL A 94 -11.36 -31.18 -6.68
C VAL A 94 -10.90 -29.74 -6.48
N ASN A 95 -11.72 -28.77 -6.88
CA ASN A 95 -11.43 -27.34 -6.75
C ASN A 95 -11.39 -26.91 -5.28
N ARG A 96 -12.25 -27.50 -4.45
CA ARG A 96 -12.25 -27.28 -3.00
C ARG A 96 -10.96 -27.78 -2.33
N ARG A 97 -10.44 -28.96 -2.69
CA ARG A 97 -9.16 -29.47 -2.13
C ARG A 97 -7.99 -28.56 -2.49
N ILE A 98 -7.95 -28.06 -3.73
CA ILE A 98 -6.94 -27.06 -4.15
C ILE A 98 -7.10 -25.77 -3.32
N GLY A 99 -8.34 -25.32 -3.13
CA GLY A 99 -8.65 -24.17 -2.29
C GLY A 99 -8.22 -24.33 -0.84
N PHE A 100 -8.44 -25.49 -0.23
CA PHE A 100 -8.01 -25.77 1.14
C PHE A 100 -6.49 -25.74 1.31
N ARG A 101 -5.73 -26.24 0.33
CA ARG A 101 -4.26 -26.10 0.31
C ARG A 101 -3.83 -24.65 0.34
N ALA A 102 -4.41 -23.83 -0.54
CA ALA A 102 -4.10 -22.40 -0.59
C ALA A 102 -4.55 -21.65 0.68
N CYS A 103 -5.71 -21.99 1.24
CA CYS A 103 -6.17 -21.45 2.51
C CYS A 103 -5.22 -21.78 3.67
N LEU A 104 -4.72 -23.02 3.73
CA LEU A 104 -3.80 -23.48 4.77
C LEU A 104 -2.49 -22.68 4.73
N ASP A 105 -1.89 -22.56 3.55
CA ASP A 105 -0.66 -21.78 3.35
C ASP A 105 -0.86 -20.32 3.82
N ARG A 106 -1.99 -19.71 3.43
CA ARG A 106 -2.31 -18.32 3.80
C ARG A 106 -2.54 -18.14 5.29
N VAL A 107 -3.28 -19.03 5.96
CA VAL A 107 -3.59 -18.87 7.39
C VAL A 107 -2.35 -19.08 8.24
N LEU A 108 -1.46 -20.02 7.87
CA LEU A 108 -0.21 -20.25 8.61
C LEU A 108 0.67 -19.00 8.58
N VAL A 109 0.89 -18.44 7.39
CA VAL A 109 1.69 -17.21 7.22
C VAL A 109 1.01 -16.00 7.87
N ARG A 110 -0.32 -15.87 7.77
CA ARG A 110 -1.07 -14.79 8.43
C ARG A 110 -0.90 -14.83 9.95
N VAL A 111 -1.09 -16.01 10.55
CA VAL A 111 -1.07 -16.17 12.01
C VAL A 111 0.35 -16.01 12.54
N SER A 112 1.38 -16.55 11.88
CA SER A 112 2.76 -16.48 12.38
C SER A 112 3.54 -15.24 11.92
N GLY A 113 3.26 -14.71 10.73
CA GLY A 113 4.16 -13.77 10.04
C GLY A 113 5.43 -14.43 9.45
N ASP A 114 5.59 -15.76 9.56
CA ASP A 114 6.77 -16.50 9.07
C ASP A 114 6.50 -17.07 7.67
N GLN A 115 7.13 -16.47 6.65
CA GLN A 115 6.89 -16.84 5.26
C GLN A 115 7.63 -18.11 4.85
N ARG A 116 8.74 -18.41 5.51
CA ARG A 116 9.59 -19.58 5.22
C ARG A 116 8.89 -20.90 5.51
N LEU A 117 7.79 -20.85 6.28
CA LEU A 117 6.94 -22.00 6.53
C LEU A 117 6.53 -22.70 5.23
N LEU A 118 6.24 -21.94 4.17
CA LEU A 118 5.76 -22.50 2.90
C LEU A 118 6.78 -23.34 2.15
N GLU A 119 8.07 -23.12 2.43
CA GLU A 119 9.21 -23.80 1.82
C GLU A 119 9.62 -25.05 2.59
N LYS A 120 9.05 -25.28 3.79
CA LYS A 120 9.36 -26.45 4.60
C LYS A 120 8.88 -27.73 3.93
N PRO A 121 9.71 -28.79 3.86
CA PRO A 121 9.30 -30.05 3.24
C PRO A 121 8.09 -30.68 3.92
N GLU A 122 7.92 -30.47 5.23
CA GLU A 122 6.78 -30.94 6.02
C GLU A 122 5.43 -30.38 5.52
N MET A 123 5.44 -29.22 4.85
CA MET A 123 4.22 -28.62 4.31
C MET A 123 3.56 -29.48 3.22
N ALA A 124 4.32 -30.30 2.48
CA ALA A 124 3.74 -31.18 1.47
C ALA A 124 2.69 -32.12 2.09
N ALA A 125 3.05 -32.81 3.18
CA ALA A 125 2.15 -33.70 3.89
C ALA A 125 0.99 -32.94 4.57
N LEU A 126 1.20 -31.70 5.02
CA LEU A 126 0.12 -30.89 5.59
C LEU A 126 -0.88 -30.43 4.52
N ARG A 127 -0.41 -30.06 3.34
CA ARG A 127 -1.25 -29.67 2.20
C ARG A 127 -2.14 -30.82 1.71
N ASP A 128 -1.65 -32.06 1.76
CA ASP A 128 -2.47 -33.22 1.36
C ASP A 128 -3.68 -33.47 2.26
N LYS A 129 -3.57 -33.11 3.54
CA LYS A 129 -4.66 -33.18 4.52
C LYS A 129 -5.25 -31.82 4.89
N ALA A 130 -5.09 -30.81 4.04
CA ALA A 130 -5.47 -29.43 4.36
C ALA A 130 -6.95 -29.29 4.75
N GLY A 131 -7.83 -30.10 4.16
CA GLY A 131 -9.25 -30.12 4.47
C GLY A 131 -9.57 -30.55 5.90
N ASP A 132 -8.77 -31.43 6.50
CA ASP A 132 -8.99 -31.95 7.87
C ASP A 132 -8.77 -30.86 8.94
N PHE A 133 -8.04 -29.81 8.59
CA PHE A 133 -7.78 -28.69 9.49
C PHE A 133 -8.85 -27.60 9.43
N VAL A 134 -9.65 -27.56 8.36
CA VAL A 134 -10.70 -26.56 8.16
C VAL A 134 -11.83 -26.85 9.13
N HIS A 135 -12.18 -25.88 9.97
CA HIS A 135 -13.32 -26.03 10.87
C HIS A 135 -14.65 -25.83 10.15
N THR A 136 -14.75 -24.75 9.37
CA THR A 136 -15.90 -24.46 8.51
C THR A 136 -15.42 -23.65 7.32
N PHE A 137 -16.17 -23.68 6.22
CA PHE A 137 -15.86 -22.93 5.02
C PHE A 137 -17.13 -22.38 4.38
N ARG A 138 -16.97 -21.31 3.61
CA ARG A 138 -18.06 -20.62 2.92
C ARG A 138 -17.62 -20.19 1.53
N TYR A 139 -18.55 -20.28 0.59
CA TYR A 139 -18.38 -19.79 -0.77
C TYR A 139 -19.13 -18.46 -0.93
N HIS A 140 -18.52 -17.54 -1.66
CA HIS A 140 -19.20 -16.36 -2.19
C HIS A 140 -18.96 -16.30 -3.69
N ASP A 141 -20.04 -16.24 -4.47
CA ASP A 141 -19.97 -16.14 -5.93
C ASP A 141 -19.54 -14.72 -6.31
N ARG A 142 -18.38 -14.61 -6.97
CA ARG A 142 -17.81 -13.30 -7.29
C ARG A 142 -18.57 -12.56 -8.38
N LEU A 143 -19.42 -13.26 -9.12
CA LEU A 143 -20.23 -12.71 -10.20
C LEU A 143 -21.72 -12.70 -9.81
N GLU A 144 -22.05 -12.83 -8.51
CA GLU A 144 -23.43 -12.81 -8.03
C GLU A 144 -24.23 -11.66 -8.65
N GLY A 145 -25.40 -11.97 -9.22
CA GLY A 145 -26.23 -11.00 -9.95
C GLY A 145 -25.91 -10.83 -11.44
N ILE A 146 -24.81 -11.39 -11.95
CA ILE A 146 -24.52 -11.47 -13.39
C ILE A 146 -25.06 -12.80 -13.92
N PRO A 147 -26.06 -12.80 -14.84
CA PRO A 147 -26.59 -14.02 -15.41
C PRO A 147 -25.51 -14.84 -16.11
N ILE A 148 -25.63 -16.15 -16.03
CA ILE A 148 -24.79 -17.06 -16.80
C ILE A 148 -25.28 -16.99 -18.25
N HIS A 149 -24.45 -16.44 -19.14
CA HIS A 149 -24.79 -16.26 -20.56
C HIS A 149 -24.22 -17.36 -21.47
N ASP A 150 -23.94 -18.57 -20.95
CA ASP A 150 -23.41 -19.67 -21.77
C ASP A 150 -24.48 -20.75 -22.06
N GLU A 151 -24.74 -21.00 -23.35
CA GLU A 151 -25.58 -22.11 -23.81
C GLU A 151 -24.82 -23.47 -23.80
N GLN A 152 -23.61 -23.51 -23.25
CA GLN A 152 -22.73 -24.68 -23.24
C GLN A 152 -22.38 -25.22 -21.83
N GLY A 153 -22.95 -24.65 -20.75
CA GLY A 153 -23.08 -25.30 -19.44
C GLY A 153 -21.81 -25.87 -18.78
N THR A 154 -20.61 -25.35 -19.06
CA THR A 154 -19.37 -26.00 -18.59
C THR A 154 -18.25 -25.04 -18.16
N HIS A 155 -18.56 -23.83 -17.69
CA HIS A 155 -17.59 -23.03 -16.94
C HIS A 155 -18.05 -22.80 -15.50
N ASP A 156 -17.40 -23.54 -14.59
CA ASP A 156 -17.47 -23.32 -13.15
C ASP A 156 -17.13 -21.85 -12.82
N ARG A 157 -18.09 -21.10 -12.25
CA ARG A 157 -17.90 -19.68 -11.91
C ARG A 157 -16.82 -19.49 -10.86
N PRO A 158 -16.08 -18.37 -10.87
CA PRO A 158 -15.11 -18.07 -9.82
C PRO A 158 -15.83 -17.77 -8.50
N HIS A 159 -15.41 -18.46 -7.44
CA HIS A 159 -15.91 -18.27 -6.09
C HIS A 159 -14.78 -17.85 -5.15
N ASP A 160 -15.10 -16.99 -4.20
CA ASP A 160 -14.29 -16.78 -3.01
C ASP A 160 -14.58 -17.91 -2.00
N LEU A 161 -13.61 -18.80 -1.82
CA LEU A 161 -13.61 -19.80 -0.74
C LEU A 161 -12.95 -19.18 0.49
N THR A 162 -13.73 -18.97 1.55
CA THR A 162 -13.20 -18.57 2.86
C THR A 162 -13.17 -19.78 3.79
N CYS A 163 -11.98 -20.08 4.32
CA CYS A 163 -11.72 -21.17 5.24
C CYS A 163 -11.52 -20.60 6.66
N LEU A 164 -12.27 -21.11 7.63
CA LEU A 164 -12.18 -20.72 9.04
C LEU A 164 -11.54 -21.87 9.83
N TYR A 165 -10.65 -21.51 10.74
CA TYR A 165 -9.89 -22.46 11.54
C TYR A 165 -10.09 -22.21 13.03
N LYS A 166 -9.95 -23.27 13.83
CA LYS A 166 -9.82 -23.12 15.29
C LYS A 166 -8.38 -22.71 15.61
N ALA A 167 -8.21 -21.74 16.52
CA ALA A 167 -6.89 -21.27 16.94
C ALA A 167 -5.98 -22.42 17.37
N ALA A 168 -6.48 -23.30 18.25
CA ALA A 168 -5.74 -24.47 18.73
C ALA A 168 -5.25 -25.42 17.62
N THR A 169 -5.97 -25.52 16.50
CA THR A 169 -5.53 -26.35 15.36
C THR A 169 -4.34 -25.70 14.66
N VAL A 170 -4.43 -24.40 14.33
CA VAL A 170 -3.37 -23.68 13.62
C VAL A 170 -2.14 -23.51 14.48
N ASP A 171 -2.31 -23.16 15.76
CA ASP A 171 -1.20 -22.99 16.70
C ASP A 171 -0.41 -24.29 16.89
N LYS A 172 -1.10 -25.44 16.92
CA LYS A 172 -0.46 -26.75 16.96
C LYS A 172 0.35 -27.03 15.68
N LEU A 173 -0.17 -26.67 14.51
CA LEU A 173 0.56 -26.82 13.25
C LEU A 173 1.79 -25.91 13.22
N LEU A 174 1.67 -24.66 13.66
CA LEU A 174 2.80 -23.74 13.76
C LEU A 174 3.88 -24.29 14.69
N ALA A 175 3.50 -24.80 15.86
CA ALA A 175 4.43 -25.42 16.80
C ALA A 175 5.15 -26.65 16.18
N GLN A 176 4.42 -27.50 15.44
CA GLN A 176 5.02 -28.64 14.71
C GLN A 176 6.03 -28.18 13.65
N LEU A 177 5.75 -27.04 13.01
CA LEU A 177 6.65 -26.41 12.04
C LEU A 177 7.72 -25.54 12.72
N GLY A 178 7.85 -25.54 14.05
CA GLY A 178 8.87 -24.75 14.77
C GLY A 178 8.68 -23.23 14.68
N SER A 179 7.46 -22.77 14.42
CA SER A 179 7.07 -21.35 14.39
C SER A 179 6.06 -21.05 15.51
N LYS A 180 5.74 -19.78 15.73
CA LYS A 180 4.83 -19.33 16.79
C LYS A 180 3.80 -18.34 16.26
N PRO A 181 2.58 -18.32 16.82
CA PRO A 181 1.57 -17.34 16.45
C PRO A 181 1.99 -15.92 16.88
N TRP A 182 1.80 -14.95 16.00
CA TRP A 182 1.97 -13.52 16.27
C TRP A 182 0.66 -12.93 16.80
N LEU A 183 0.50 -13.01 18.12
CA LEU A 183 -0.69 -12.57 18.86
C LEU A 183 -0.60 -11.12 19.37
N GLY A 184 0.57 -10.50 19.26
CA GLY A 184 0.78 -9.10 19.64
C GLY A 184 0.15 -8.12 18.64
N GLU A 185 0.22 -6.82 18.97
CA GLU A 185 -0.20 -5.76 18.06
C GLU A 185 0.59 -5.83 16.74
N ARG A 186 -0.10 -5.61 15.62
CA ARG A 186 0.51 -5.51 14.29
C ARG A 186 0.69 -4.03 13.95
N PRO A 187 1.90 -3.48 14.12
CA PRO A 187 2.12 -2.05 14.00
C PRO A 187 1.93 -1.57 12.56
N THR A 188 1.29 -0.42 12.39
CA THR A 188 1.23 0.28 11.10
C THR A 188 2.64 0.75 10.72
N LEU A 189 3.13 0.38 9.53
CA LEU A 189 4.46 0.78 9.06
C LEU A 189 4.39 2.06 8.23
N ALA A 190 5.28 3.03 8.49
CA ALA A 190 5.49 4.15 7.58
C ALA A 190 6.54 3.77 6.52
N VAL A 191 6.17 3.79 5.25
CA VAL A 191 7.04 3.38 4.15
C VAL A 191 7.88 4.55 3.67
N PHE A 192 9.20 4.44 3.79
CA PHE A 192 10.18 5.36 3.25
C PHE A 192 10.88 4.71 2.05
N LEU A 193 10.37 4.96 0.84
CA LEU A 193 10.83 4.26 -0.36
C LEU A 193 11.37 5.25 -1.41
N THR A 194 12.53 4.94 -1.98
CA THR A 194 13.01 5.56 -3.23
C THR A 194 12.92 4.57 -4.39
N ALA A 195 12.42 5.02 -5.54
CA ALA A 195 12.33 4.22 -6.77
C ALA A 195 13.19 4.81 -7.88
N GLU A 196 13.98 3.97 -8.55
CA GLU A 196 14.84 4.33 -9.68
C GLU A 196 14.54 3.49 -10.93
N GLN A 197 14.26 4.16 -12.05
CA GLN A 197 14.17 3.52 -13.37
C GLN A 197 14.80 4.43 -14.43
N GLY A 198 16.05 4.12 -14.80
CA GLY A 198 16.83 4.96 -15.71
C GLY A 198 16.98 6.38 -15.16
N ALA A 199 16.58 7.39 -15.94
CA ALA A 199 16.60 8.79 -15.51
C ALA A 199 15.48 9.17 -14.52
N ARG A 200 14.50 8.28 -14.29
CA ARG A 200 13.40 8.53 -13.35
C ARG A 200 13.83 8.13 -11.96
N HIS A 201 13.94 9.10 -11.06
CA HIS A 201 14.03 8.87 -9.62
C HIS A 201 12.85 9.57 -8.94
N PHE A 202 12.29 8.97 -7.90
CA PHE A 202 11.35 9.65 -7.01
C PHE A 202 11.29 8.95 -5.64
N ALA A 203 10.87 9.71 -4.63
CA ALA A 203 10.48 9.18 -3.33
C ALA A 203 8.97 8.92 -3.32
N LEU A 204 8.54 7.78 -2.79
CA LEU A 204 7.12 7.41 -2.74
C LEU A 204 6.43 8.13 -1.58
N SER A 205 5.85 9.30 -1.84
CA SER A 205 5.01 10.01 -0.88
C SER A 205 3.54 9.56 -0.93
N ALA A 206 2.73 10.03 0.02
CA ALA A 206 1.28 9.89 -0.01
C ALA A 206 0.65 10.53 -1.26
N GLU A 207 1.20 11.63 -1.75
CA GLU A 207 0.66 12.43 -2.86
C GLU A 207 1.34 12.17 -4.21
N GLU A 208 2.35 11.29 -4.29
CA GLU A 208 3.08 11.03 -5.54
C GLU A 208 2.20 10.27 -6.54
N GLU A 209 1.78 10.92 -7.62
CA GLU A 209 0.88 10.34 -8.61
C GLU A 209 1.49 9.13 -9.34
N ARG A 210 2.81 9.15 -9.65
CA ARG A 210 3.51 8.02 -10.27
C ARG A 210 3.52 6.78 -9.38
N GLY A 211 3.37 7.00 -8.07
CA GLY A 211 3.37 5.99 -7.04
C GLY A 211 2.01 5.38 -6.73
N LYS A 212 0.93 5.78 -7.40
CA LYS A 212 -0.43 5.29 -7.09
C LYS A 212 -0.52 3.77 -7.09
N THR A 213 -0.06 3.11 -8.17
CA THR A 213 -0.07 1.65 -8.28
C THR A 213 0.89 0.99 -7.29
N MET A 214 2.00 1.66 -6.93
CA MET A 214 2.90 1.17 -5.90
C MET A 214 2.25 1.17 -4.52
N ARG A 215 1.49 2.23 -4.18
CA ARG A 215 0.73 2.28 -2.92
C ARG A 215 -0.37 1.23 -2.86
N GLU A 216 -1.09 1.02 -3.96
CA GLU A 216 -2.08 -0.07 -4.09
C GLU A 216 -1.41 -1.44 -3.91
N SER A 217 -0.22 -1.62 -4.49
CA SER A 217 0.56 -2.85 -4.36
C SER A 217 1.03 -3.13 -2.93
N PHE A 218 1.45 -2.09 -2.18
CA PHE A 218 1.70 -2.24 -0.75
C PHE A 218 0.45 -2.61 0.05
N ALA A 219 -0.71 -2.01 -0.25
CA ALA A 219 -1.97 -2.39 0.39
C ALA A 219 -2.29 -3.88 0.13
N ASN A 220 -2.14 -4.33 -1.12
CA ASN A 220 -2.30 -5.74 -1.47
C ASN A 220 -1.28 -6.66 -0.76
N ALA A 221 -0.06 -6.18 -0.50
CA ALA A 221 0.96 -6.93 0.24
C ALA A 221 0.65 -7.02 1.74
N THR A 222 -0.01 -6.02 2.33
CA THR A 222 -0.36 -6.01 3.75
C THR A 222 -1.62 -6.80 4.09
N ASP A 223 -2.59 -6.88 3.18
CA ASP A 223 -3.90 -7.51 3.41
C ASP A 223 -3.80 -8.99 3.86
N PRO A 224 -2.98 -9.86 3.24
CA PRO A 224 -2.84 -11.25 3.68
C PRO A 224 -2.30 -11.37 5.10
N LEU A 225 -1.52 -10.40 5.56
CA LEU A 225 -0.86 -10.37 6.87
C LEU A 225 -1.61 -9.52 7.89
N LEU A 226 -2.77 -8.94 7.55
CA LEU A 226 -3.53 -8.02 8.42
C LEU A 226 -2.64 -6.90 8.98
N MET A 227 -1.72 -6.42 8.16
CA MET A 227 -0.87 -5.27 8.49
C MET A 227 -1.43 -4.02 7.83
N HIS A 228 -0.88 -2.87 8.20
CA HIS A 228 -1.23 -1.60 7.57
C HIS A 228 0.05 -0.84 7.25
N VAL A 229 -0.02 -0.05 6.18
CA VAL A 229 1.03 0.90 5.82
C VAL A 229 0.47 2.30 5.70
N VAL A 230 1.33 3.28 5.97
CA VAL A 230 1.10 4.68 5.65
C VAL A 230 2.31 5.22 4.89
N PHE A 231 2.11 6.31 4.17
CA PHE A 231 3.15 6.97 3.39
C PHE A 231 3.36 8.38 3.94
N PRO A 232 4.59 8.81 4.21
CA PRO A 232 4.87 10.20 4.58
C PRO A 232 4.47 11.15 3.45
N LYS A 233 4.14 12.39 3.81
CA LYS A 233 3.83 13.45 2.85
C LYS A 233 5.09 13.89 2.10
N ALA A 234 4.93 14.44 0.90
CA ALA A 234 6.04 14.92 0.08
C ALA A 234 6.95 15.92 0.83
N ALA A 235 6.37 16.82 1.64
CA ALA A 235 7.13 17.78 2.44
C ALA A 235 8.04 17.09 3.47
N GLN A 236 7.56 16.03 4.14
CA GLN A 236 8.35 15.27 5.12
C GLN A 236 9.51 14.53 4.46
N LEU A 237 9.30 14.00 3.25
CA LEU A 237 10.37 13.35 2.48
C LEU A 237 11.39 14.35 1.92
N ALA A 238 10.97 15.56 1.56
CA ALA A 238 11.86 16.61 1.07
C ALA A 238 12.86 17.06 2.13
N GLU A 239 12.48 17.09 3.42
CA GLU A 239 13.37 17.42 4.54
C GLU A 239 14.47 16.37 4.77
N LEU A 240 14.19 15.10 4.49
CA LEU A 240 15.17 14.01 4.53
C LEU A 240 16.13 14.06 3.33
N GLY A 241 15.59 14.39 2.15
CA GLY A 241 16.27 14.23 0.87
C GLY A 241 16.51 12.76 0.50
N GLU A 242 16.85 12.51 -0.77
CA GLU A 242 16.98 11.13 -1.28
C GLU A 242 18.08 10.31 -0.60
N LYS A 243 19.20 10.95 -0.25
CA LYS A 243 20.28 10.29 0.49
C LYS A 243 19.80 9.86 1.87
N GLY A 244 19.07 10.74 2.56
CA GLY A 244 18.53 10.45 3.89
C GLY A 244 17.64 9.21 3.89
N LEU A 245 16.76 9.07 2.90
CA LEU A 245 15.89 7.90 2.77
C LEU A 245 16.67 6.57 2.67
N ARG A 246 17.89 6.58 2.11
CA ARG A 246 18.71 5.38 1.89
C ARG A 246 19.72 5.13 3.00
N THR A 247 20.26 6.18 3.60
CA THR A 247 21.42 6.05 4.50
C THR A 247 21.15 6.50 5.91
N ASP A 248 20.06 7.22 6.18
CA ASP A 248 19.76 7.65 7.55
C ASP A 248 19.56 6.43 8.47
N ASP A 249 19.84 6.72 9.74
CA ASP A 249 19.64 5.81 10.84
C ASP A 249 18.14 5.52 11.05
N MET A 250 17.82 4.27 11.35
CA MET A 250 16.44 3.83 11.50
C MET A 250 15.74 4.53 12.67
N ALA A 251 16.47 4.90 13.74
CA ALA A 251 15.88 5.64 14.86
C ALA A 251 15.34 7.02 14.43
N ARG A 252 16.02 7.71 13.51
CA ARG A 252 15.52 8.97 12.94
C ARG A 252 14.28 8.73 12.08
N LEU A 253 14.29 7.67 11.27
CA LEU A 253 13.14 7.32 10.43
C LEU A 253 11.92 6.91 11.28
N ASP A 254 12.11 6.24 12.42
CA ASP A 254 11.03 5.89 13.35
C ASP A 254 10.37 7.12 13.98
N LEU A 255 11.14 8.16 14.30
CA LEU A 255 10.59 9.44 14.76
C LEU A 255 9.69 10.07 13.69
N LEU A 256 10.11 10.05 12.43
CA LEU A 256 9.34 10.56 11.30
C LEU A 256 8.13 9.66 10.98
N ALA A 257 8.26 8.34 11.16
CA ALA A 257 7.16 7.39 11.00
C ALA A 257 5.99 7.75 11.92
N LYS A 258 6.28 8.06 13.19
CA LYS A 258 5.28 8.50 14.17
C LYS A 258 4.57 9.77 13.73
N GLN A 259 5.30 10.72 13.15
CA GLN A 259 4.71 11.96 12.60
C GLN A 259 3.85 11.69 11.36
N ALA A 260 4.19 10.69 10.55
CA ALA A 260 3.41 10.25 9.40
C ALA A 260 2.20 9.36 9.78
N GLY A 261 2.01 9.05 11.07
CA GLY A 261 0.91 8.22 11.57
C GLY A 261 1.16 6.72 11.50
N GLY A 262 2.42 6.30 11.32
CA GLY A 262 2.89 4.93 11.51
C GLY A 262 3.48 4.73 12.90
N ALA A 263 3.64 3.49 13.34
CA ALA A 263 4.29 3.15 14.60
C ALA A 263 5.82 3.05 14.46
N GLN A 264 6.31 2.64 13.28
CA GLN A 264 7.73 2.48 12.97
C GLN A 264 7.98 2.61 11.46
N ALA A 265 9.25 2.79 11.07
CA ALA A 265 9.67 2.94 9.69
C ALA A 265 9.99 1.59 9.02
N LEU A 266 9.52 1.44 7.79
CA LEU A 266 10.04 0.49 6.82
C LEU A 266 10.75 1.28 5.72
N ALA A 267 12.08 1.21 5.70
CA ALA A 267 12.89 1.92 4.72
C ALA A 267 13.26 0.99 3.56
N GLY A 268 13.23 1.49 2.33
CA GLY A 268 13.65 0.70 1.18
C GLY A 268 14.09 1.51 -0.03
N SER A 269 14.74 0.81 -0.95
CA SER A 269 15.08 1.31 -2.27
C SER A 269 14.81 0.25 -3.32
N ILE A 270 14.15 0.63 -4.40
CA ILE A 270 13.98 -0.22 -5.57
C ILE A 270 14.65 0.40 -6.79
N LYS A 271 15.36 -0.42 -7.57
CA LYS A 271 16.03 -0.01 -8.81
C LYS A 271 15.76 -1.01 -9.92
N TRP A 272 15.32 -0.52 -11.08
CA TRP A 272 15.18 -1.35 -12.27
C TRP A 272 16.56 -1.78 -12.78
N SER A 273 16.67 -3.06 -13.12
CA SER A 273 17.88 -3.67 -13.69
C SER A 273 17.55 -4.39 -15.00
N ASP A 274 18.13 -3.90 -16.10
CA ASP A 274 17.99 -4.57 -17.40
C ASP A 274 18.67 -5.94 -17.43
N LYS A 275 19.70 -6.15 -16.58
CA LYS A 275 20.37 -7.45 -16.44
C LYS A 275 19.46 -8.49 -15.78
N GLU A 276 18.74 -8.08 -14.73
CA GLU A 276 17.85 -8.98 -13.97
C GLU A 276 16.45 -9.04 -14.58
N LEU A 277 16.17 -8.23 -15.63
CA LEU A 277 14.85 -8.05 -16.22
C LEU A 277 13.76 -7.74 -15.19
N GLY A 278 14.12 -6.97 -14.14
CA GLY A 278 13.26 -6.71 -13.00
C GLY A 278 13.85 -5.74 -11.99
N TRP A 279 13.10 -5.52 -10.92
CA TRP A 279 13.51 -4.66 -9.81
C TRP A 279 14.49 -5.40 -8.87
N ILE A 280 15.49 -4.66 -8.42
CA ILE A 280 16.34 -4.97 -7.28
C ILE A 280 15.83 -4.12 -6.12
N ALA A 281 15.46 -4.76 -5.02
CA ALA A 281 14.90 -4.12 -3.86
C ALA A 281 15.73 -4.43 -2.61
N ASP A 282 16.06 -3.38 -1.86
CA ASP A 282 16.72 -3.45 -0.56
C ASP A 282 15.80 -2.88 0.51
N TRP A 283 15.69 -3.57 1.64
CA TRP A 283 14.78 -3.23 2.72
C TRP A 283 15.51 -3.15 4.06
N ARG A 284 15.05 -2.27 4.94
CA ARG A 284 15.58 -2.07 6.28
C ARG A 284 14.46 -1.79 7.26
N LEU A 285 14.54 -2.42 8.43
CA LEU A 285 13.63 -2.20 9.55
C LEU A 285 14.42 -2.35 10.86
N ALA A 286 14.12 -1.54 11.87
CA ALA A 286 14.70 -1.68 13.20
C ALA A 286 13.68 -2.27 14.16
N ASP A 287 14.13 -3.22 14.97
CA ASP A 287 13.33 -3.82 16.03
C ASP A 287 14.24 -4.19 17.22
N HIS A 288 13.80 -3.88 18.44
CA HIS A 288 14.56 -4.09 19.69
C HIS A 288 16.04 -3.66 19.64
N GLY A 289 16.33 -2.50 19.03
CA GLY A 289 17.69 -1.94 18.93
C GLY A 289 18.58 -2.59 17.86
N LYS A 290 18.06 -3.53 17.08
CA LYS A 290 18.75 -4.16 15.95
C LYS A 290 18.15 -3.71 14.63
N THR A 291 19.01 -3.37 13.67
CA THR A 291 18.59 -3.12 12.29
C THR A 291 18.71 -4.39 11.46
N TYR A 292 17.62 -4.78 10.83
CA TYR A 292 17.52 -5.89 9.90
C TYR A 292 17.57 -5.37 8.47
N ARG A 293 18.14 -6.18 7.57
CA ARG A 293 18.26 -5.87 6.15
C ARG A 293 18.01 -7.12 5.32
N TRP A 294 17.23 -6.99 4.26
CA TRP A 294 16.97 -8.08 3.32
C TRP A 294 16.76 -7.52 1.92
N GLN A 295 16.92 -8.38 0.91
CA GLN A 295 16.88 -7.98 -0.49
C GLN A 295 16.17 -9.02 -1.37
N VAL A 296 15.68 -8.58 -2.52
CA VAL A 296 15.17 -9.42 -3.59
C VAL A 296 15.54 -8.83 -4.95
N ARG A 297 15.72 -9.67 -5.97
CA ARG A 297 16.24 -9.27 -7.29
C ARG A 297 15.48 -9.96 -8.41
N GLY A 298 15.37 -9.28 -9.55
CA GLY A 298 14.75 -9.83 -10.75
C GLY A 298 13.24 -10.03 -10.62
N VAL A 299 12.57 -9.18 -9.85
CA VAL A 299 11.16 -9.33 -9.53
C VAL A 299 10.33 -8.10 -9.96
N SER A 300 9.00 -8.24 -10.04
CA SER A 300 8.12 -7.08 -10.18
C SER A 300 8.13 -6.24 -8.90
N PHE A 301 7.66 -4.99 -8.96
CA PHE A 301 7.51 -4.19 -7.73
C PHE A 301 6.49 -4.83 -6.78
N ASP A 302 5.47 -5.52 -7.30
CA ASP A 302 4.49 -6.24 -6.46
C ASP A 302 5.11 -7.33 -5.61
N GLU A 303 6.02 -8.11 -6.20
CA GLU A 303 6.78 -9.11 -5.45
C GLU A 303 7.77 -8.44 -4.50
N ALA A 304 8.46 -7.38 -4.94
CA ALA A 304 9.38 -6.63 -4.08
C ALA A 304 8.69 -6.14 -2.79
N PHE A 305 7.45 -5.64 -2.91
CA PHE A 305 6.67 -5.16 -1.76
C PHE A 305 6.09 -6.29 -0.92
N ARG A 306 5.71 -7.43 -1.54
CA ARG A 306 5.35 -8.65 -0.78
C ARG A 306 6.52 -9.16 0.07
N VAL A 307 7.73 -9.15 -0.47
CA VAL A 307 8.96 -9.47 0.28
C VAL A 307 9.25 -8.42 1.36
N ALA A 308 8.98 -7.14 1.11
CA ALA A 308 9.14 -6.08 2.11
C ALA A 308 8.23 -6.31 3.33
N ILE A 309 6.93 -6.44 3.10
CA ILE A 309 5.95 -6.62 4.19
C ILE A 309 6.15 -7.99 4.85
N GLY A 310 6.48 -9.01 4.08
CA GLY A 310 6.82 -10.34 4.57
C GLY A 310 7.98 -10.35 5.56
N GLY A 311 9.09 -9.74 5.18
CA GLY A 311 10.24 -9.62 6.06
C GLY A 311 9.95 -8.82 7.31
N ALA A 312 9.20 -7.72 7.18
CA ALA A 312 8.75 -6.94 8.33
C ALA A 312 7.88 -7.79 9.28
N ALA A 313 6.89 -8.54 8.78
CA ALA A 313 6.06 -9.42 9.59
C ALA A 313 6.87 -10.50 10.32
N GLN A 314 7.87 -11.08 9.66
CA GLN A 314 8.69 -12.13 10.25
C GLN A 314 9.59 -11.62 11.39
N ILE A 315 10.15 -10.42 11.21
CA ILE A 315 10.94 -9.75 12.25
C ILE A 315 10.04 -9.40 13.44
N LEU A 316 8.93 -8.72 13.18
CA LEU A 316 8.05 -8.15 14.21
C LEU A 316 7.24 -9.20 14.97
N SER A 317 6.98 -10.36 14.34
CA SER A 317 6.41 -11.51 15.02
C SER A 317 7.39 -12.22 15.96
N GLY A 318 8.68 -11.94 15.86
CA GLY A 318 9.73 -12.65 16.59
C GLY A 318 10.04 -14.05 16.02
N ASN A 319 9.55 -14.38 14.81
CA ASN A 319 9.86 -15.65 14.13
C ASN A 319 11.20 -15.63 13.38
N GLY A 320 11.96 -14.53 13.44
CA GLY A 320 13.36 -14.46 13.06
C GLY A 320 13.62 -13.53 11.87
N GLN A 321 14.71 -13.79 11.15
CA GLN A 321 15.12 -12.98 9.99
C GLN A 321 14.56 -13.55 8.69
N PRO A 322 14.06 -12.69 7.77
CA PRO A 322 13.62 -13.09 6.43
C PRO A 322 14.70 -13.80 5.63
#